data_AF-Q9D511-F1
#
_entry.id   AF-Q9D511-F1
#
_cell.length_a   1.000
_cell.length_b   1.000
_cell.length_c   1.000
_cell.angle_alpha   90.00
_cell.angle_beta   90.00
_cell.angle_gamma   90.00
#
_symmetry.space_group_name_H-M   'P 1'
#
loop_
_entity.id
_entity.type
_entity.pdbx_description
1 polymer ?
#
loop_
_entity_poly.entity_id
_entity_poly.type
_entity_poly.pdbx_seq_one_letter_code
_entity_poly.pdbx_strand_id
1 'polypeptide(L)'
;MEYNSKDAEEETEDEEEGLKEAEGEEQEKEEVTATSETDDDQEDLPSVLVPTVNIREERLINLAETPAFLCLHELHSKGKLPGTRMAELKAKYTLLHDTVVSTQESEVQLLENAKRFTEQIQQQQVCLQQAEDFPNVFTTEVCKLREQLLKYQNEYTAAQEREYNIQYRLTSLTEEKSIILKEFEKIPKPGEIEKKTRLLKESTEELRKEVIQRRLEIKNLREDVVLKQKQLVREQKELEELMEYQVGLKDDVVHHQSVPVQITKEIEKMTRKKVETEKKNIVLESELKELSDSLKKLENKVNTLAEERDDIMKEVEGKRTFLEVKEREYGQLLKLLELTKENEASSLAERLLIFLHILSFKF
;
A
#
# COMPACT_ATOMS: atom_id res chain seq x y z
N MET A 1 -11.05 -37.28 4.68
CA MET A 1 -10.49 -37.08 3.34
C MET A 1 -10.15 -35.61 3.23
N GLU A 2 -8.91 -35.13 3.15
CA GLU A 2 -7.57 -35.72 3.08
C GLU A 2 -6.60 -34.74 3.78
N TYR A 3 -5.68 -35.33 4.56
CA TYR A 3 -4.29 -35.00 4.93
C TYR A 3 -3.82 -33.53 4.93
N ASN A 4 -3.51 -32.99 6.12
CA ASN A 4 -2.20 -33.00 6.83
C ASN A 4 -1.14 -32.05 6.22
N SER A 5 -0.78 -31.00 6.94
CA SER A 5 0.59 -30.84 7.41
C SER A 5 0.65 -29.85 8.58
N LYS A 6 1.51 -30.17 9.54
CA LYS A 6 1.56 -29.71 10.93
C LYS A 6 3.02 -29.35 11.24
N ASP A 7 3.18 -28.37 12.14
CA ASP A 7 4.30 -28.18 13.09
C ASP A 7 5.66 -27.73 12.47
N ALA A 8 6.20 -26.55 12.81
CA ALA A 8 6.91 -26.16 14.05
C ALA A 8 8.23 -26.96 14.19
N GLU A 9 9.40 -26.36 13.95
CA GLU A 9 10.31 -25.61 14.86
C GLU A 9 11.66 -26.36 14.86
N GLU A 10 12.73 -25.69 15.35
CA GLU A 10 14.16 -26.07 15.46
C GLU A 10 15.06 -25.61 14.30
N GLU A 11 15.86 -24.54 14.48
CA GLU A 11 16.98 -24.27 15.40
C GLU A 11 18.29 -24.31 14.58
N THR A 12 18.98 -23.17 14.61
CA THR A 12 20.16 -22.84 13.82
C THR A 12 21.43 -23.34 14.51
N GLU A 13 22.23 -24.11 13.78
CA GLU A 13 23.58 -24.53 14.15
C GLU A 13 24.54 -23.33 14.03
N ASP A 14 25.13 -22.92 15.16
CA ASP A 14 26.32 -22.06 15.20
C ASP A 14 27.53 -22.92 15.60
N GLU A 15 28.55 -22.87 14.75
CA GLU A 15 29.86 -23.51 14.90
C GLU A 15 30.72 -22.72 15.91
N GLU A 16 31.20 -23.38 16.97
CA GLU A 16 32.30 -22.84 17.79
C GLU A 16 33.28 -23.97 18.16
N GLU A 17 34.45 -23.93 17.52
CA GLU A 17 35.61 -24.79 17.82
C GLU A 17 36.28 -24.32 19.12
N GLY A 18 36.36 -25.22 20.11
CA GLY A 18 37.08 -24.99 21.37
C GLY A 18 37.79 -26.27 21.84
N LEU A 19 39.11 -26.26 21.72
CA LEU A 19 40.05 -27.33 22.09
C LEU A 19 39.97 -27.69 23.58
N LYS A 20 39.93 -29.00 23.85
CA LYS A 20 40.10 -29.62 25.18
C LYS A 20 41.55 -30.05 25.35
N GLU A 21 42.22 -29.59 26.40
CA GLU A 21 43.43 -30.22 26.94
C GLU A 21 43.23 -30.50 28.43
N ALA A 22 43.81 -31.63 28.85
CA ALA A 22 43.49 -32.38 30.04
C ALA A 22 44.27 -31.89 31.27
N GLU A 23 43.56 -31.77 32.39
CA GLU A 23 44.13 -31.71 33.73
C GLU A 23 44.26 -33.14 34.28
N GLY A 24 45.48 -33.51 34.68
CA GLY A 24 45.79 -34.73 35.40
C GLY A 24 46.14 -34.39 36.86
N GLU A 25 45.32 -34.90 37.78
CA GLU A 25 45.58 -34.97 39.22
C GLU A 25 46.45 -36.21 39.51
N GLU A 26 47.52 -36.05 40.29
CA GLU A 26 48.15 -37.16 41.02
C GLU A 26 48.50 -36.71 42.44
N GLN A 27 47.91 -37.40 43.42
CA GLN A 27 48.33 -37.39 44.82
C GLN A 27 48.48 -38.84 45.32
N GLU A 28 49.70 -39.11 45.78
CA GLU A 28 50.15 -39.96 46.90
C GLU A 28 49.56 -41.36 47.13
N LYS A 29 50.48 -42.36 47.19
CA LYS A 29 50.54 -43.38 48.26
C LYS A 29 51.98 -43.85 48.54
N GLU A 30 52.37 -43.77 49.81
CA GLU A 30 53.41 -44.57 50.50
C GLU A 30 53.11 -46.09 50.38
N GLU A 31 53.96 -47.09 50.65
CA GLU A 31 55.05 -47.27 51.62
C GLU A 31 55.77 -48.62 51.29
N VAL A 32 56.75 -48.99 52.12
CA VAL A 32 57.28 -50.34 52.44
C VAL A 32 58.72 -50.66 52.00
N THR A 33 59.65 -50.19 52.83
CA THR A 33 60.74 -50.90 53.56
C THR A 33 61.59 -52.01 52.93
N ALA A 34 62.90 -51.74 53.02
CA ALA A 34 64.00 -52.53 53.60
C ALA A 34 64.52 -53.80 52.90
N THR A 35 65.79 -53.76 52.51
CA THR A 35 66.83 -54.70 53.00
C THR A 35 68.21 -54.09 52.90
N SER A 36 68.98 -54.27 53.97
CA SER A 36 70.41 -54.02 54.14
C SER A 36 71.27 -54.85 53.20
N GLU A 37 72.44 -54.33 52.82
CA GLU A 37 73.70 -55.08 52.81
C GLU A 37 74.89 -54.11 52.76
N THR A 38 75.93 -54.48 53.49
CA THR A 38 77.18 -53.78 53.74
C THR A 38 78.12 -53.88 52.53
N ASP A 39 79.02 -52.92 52.36
CA ASP A 39 80.46 -53.17 52.51
C ASP A 39 81.27 -51.89 52.22
N ASP A 40 82.31 -51.71 53.04
CA ASP A 40 83.39 -50.73 52.90
C ASP A 40 84.03 -50.83 51.51
N ASP A 41 84.32 -49.68 50.90
CA ASP A 41 85.53 -49.51 50.10
C ASP A 41 85.98 -48.04 50.17
N GLN A 42 87.17 -47.86 50.76
CA GLN A 42 87.99 -46.67 50.58
C GLN A 42 88.31 -46.50 49.10
N GLU A 43 88.22 -45.29 48.56
CA GLU A 43 89.36 -44.56 47.98
C GLU A 43 88.92 -43.28 47.25
N ASP A 44 89.86 -42.34 47.23
CA ASP A 44 89.98 -41.18 46.35
C ASP A 44 89.12 -39.94 46.63
N LEU A 45 89.71 -39.05 47.45
CA LEU A 45 89.61 -37.60 47.29
C LEU A 45 90.36 -37.18 46.02
N PRO A 46 89.69 -36.80 44.91
CA PRO A 46 90.37 -36.07 43.85
C PRO A 46 90.66 -34.64 44.33
N SER A 47 91.95 -34.37 44.56
CA SER A 47 92.49 -33.01 44.62
C SER A 47 92.11 -32.28 43.33
N VAL A 48 91.08 -31.44 43.38
CA VAL A 48 90.71 -30.54 42.29
C VAL A 48 91.79 -29.46 42.24
N LEU A 49 92.73 -29.61 41.30
CA LEU A 49 93.61 -28.55 40.85
C LEU A 49 92.73 -27.37 40.42
N VAL A 50 92.73 -26.30 41.21
CA VAL A 50 92.14 -25.01 40.81
C VAL A 50 93.12 -24.36 39.83
N PRO A 51 92.71 -24.03 38.59
CA PRO A 51 93.58 -23.34 37.64
C PRO A 51 93.99 -21.96 38.18
N THR A 52 95.28 -21.75 38.38
CA THR A 52 95.84 -20.42 38.67
C THR A 52 95.83 -19.58 37.39
N VAL A 53 94.68 -19.01 37.04
CA VAL A 53 94.61 -18.02 35.96
C VAL A 53 95.08 -16.68 36.53
N ASN A 54 96.20 -16.19 36.01
CA ASN A 54 96.74 -14.86 36.31
C ASN A 54 95.82 -13.78 35.68
N ILE A 55 94.66 -13.51 36.28
CA ILE A 55 93.62 -12.57 35.78
C ILE A 55 94.00 -11.10 36.06
N ARG A 56 95.21 -10.83 36.59
CA ARG A 56 95.57 -9.48 37.08
C ARG A 56 95.94 -8.48 35.97
N GLU A 57 96.27 -8.94 34.78
CA GLU A 57 96.91 -8.08 33.76
C GLU A 57 95.94 -7.24 32.90
N GLU A 58 94.63 -7.51 32.92
CA GLU A 58 93.65 -6.76 32.12
C GLU A 58 92.91 -5.64 32.87
N ARG A 59 92.93 -5.63 34.21
CA ARG A 59 92.15 -4.67 35.03
C ARG A 59 92.68 -3.24 35.05
N LEU A 60 93.88 -2.98 34.52
CA LEU A 60 94.56 -1.67 34.63
C LEU A 60 95.06 -1.15 33.26
N ILE A 61 94.39 -1.49 32.18
CA ILE A 61 94.78 -1.03 30.84
C ILE A 61 94.16 0.35 30.57
N ASN A 62 95.00 1.34 30.30
CA ASN A 62 94.55 2.63 29.78
C ASN A 62 93.95 2.42 28.37
N LEU A 63 92.63 2.49 28.26
CA LEU A 63 91.88 2.26 27.01
C LEU A 63 92.41 3.08 25.82
N ALA A 64 92.94 4.29 26.07
CA ALA A 64 93.47 5.18 25.02
C ALA A 64 94.80 4.70 24.40
N GLU A 65 95.55 3.86 25.11
CA GLU A 65 96.84 3.31 24.68
C GLU A 65 96.69 1.87 24.15
N THR A 66 95.46 1.35 24.11
CA THR A 66 95.21 0.03 23.56
C THR A 66 95.52 -0.02 22.06
N PRO A 67 96.11 -1.13 21.56
CA PRO A 67 96.34 -1.31 20.12
C PRO A 67 95.08 -1.10 19.27
N ALA A 68 93.91 -1.43 19.82
CA ALA A 68 92.62 -1.20 19.19
C ALA A 68 92.32 0.30 18.99
N PHE A 69 92.50 1.14 20.02
CA PHE A 69 92.28 2.59 19.91
C PHE A 69 93.32 3.28 19.02
N LEU A 70 94.58 2.84 19.07
CA LEU A 70 95.66 3.34 18.22
C LEU A 70 95.40 3.02 16.73
N CYS A 71 95.01 1.78 16.42
CA CYS A 71 94.65 1.37 15.05
C CYS A 71 93.44 2.16 14.51
N LEU A 72 92.41 2.37 15.35
CA LEU A 72 91.25 3.19 14.98
C LEU A 72 91.63 4.65 14.70
N HIS A 73 92.54 5.23 15.48
CA HIS A 73 93.07 6.58 15.25
C HIS A 73 93.87 6.67 13.94
N GLU A 74 94.70 5.67 13.63
CA GLU A 74 95.47 5.61 12.40
C GLU A 74 94.59 5.46 11.15
N LEU A 75 93.53 4.65 11.22
CA LEU A 75 92.58 4.49 10.11
C LEU A 75 91.76 5.77 9.85
N HIS A 76 91.44 6.52 10.90
CA HIS A 76 90.80 7.82 10.79
C HIS A 76 91.75 8.87 10.19
N SER A 77 93.02 8.93 10.63
CA SER A 77 94.00 9.90 10.10
C SER A 77 94.34 9.65 8.62
N LYS A 78 94.28 8.40 8.15
CA LYS A 78 94.40 8.03 6.72
C LYS A 78 93.13 8.28 5.90
N GLY A 79 92.05 8.79 6.50
CA GLY A 79 90.78 9.10 5.84
C GLY A 79 89.93 7.88 5.45
N LYS A 80 90.31 6.67 5.88
CA LYS A 80 89.60 5.42 5.55
C LYS A 80 88.38 5.17 6.44
N LEU A 81 88.30 5.85 7.58
CA LEU A 81 87.24 5.67 8.56
C LEU A 81 86.65 7.05 8.94
N PRO A 82 85.34 7.28 8.78
CA PRO A 82 84.67 8.48 9.26
C PRO A 82 84.78 8.61 10.79
N GLY A 83 84.89 9.83 11.31
CA GLY A 83 85.02 10.09 12.75
C GLY A 83 83.86 9.57 13.58
N THR A 84 82.64 9.60 13.04
CA THR A 84 81.44 9.00 13.67
C THR A 84 81.60 7.50 13.84
N ARG A 85 82.08 6.80 12.82
CA ARG A 85 82.32 5.35 12.87
C ARG A 85 83.47 4.97 13.79
N MET A 86 84.51 5.80 13.87
CA MET A 86 85.59 5.65 14.85
C MET A 86 85.06 5.76 16.30
N ALA A 87 84.23 6.77 16.57
CA ALA A 87 83.62 6.96 17.89
C ALA A 87 82.72 5.78 18.26
N GLU A 88 81.90 5.28 17.32
CA GLU A 88 81.09 4.07 17.53
C GLU A 88 81.94 2.84 17.85
N LEU A 89 83.03 2.60 17.11
CA LEU A 89 83.93 1.46 17.35
C LEU A 89 84.65 1.57 18.69
N LYS A 90 85.09 2.77 19.06
CA LYS A 90 85.66 3.04 20.40
C LYS A 90 84.66 2.78 21.51
N ALA A 91 83.43 3.28 21.36
CA ALA A 91 82.36 3.04 22.33
C ALA A 91 82.05 1.54 22.48
N LYS A 92 81.99 0.79 21.36
CA LYS A 92 81.80 -0.67 21.40
C LYS A 92 82.96 -1.39 22.09
N TYR A 93 84.20 -0.99 21.83
CA TYR A 93 85.37 -1.58 22.47
C TYR A 93 85.43 -1.26 23.97
N THR A 94 85.14 -0.01 24.36
CA THR A 94 85.01 0.36 25.78
C THR A 94 83.93 -0.46 26.46
N LEU A 95 82.74 -0.59 25.86
CA LEU A 95 81.66 -1.41 26.41
C LEU A 95 82.08 -2.88 26.59
N LEU A 96 82.79 -3.45 25.60
CA LEU A 96 83.29 -4.82 25.69
C LEU A 96 84.31 -4.97 26.82
N HIS A 97 85.27 -4.04 26.93
CA HIS A 97 86.26 -4.03 27.99
C HIS A 97 85.60 -3.92 29.37
N ASP A 98 84.67 -2.98 29.56
CA ASP A 98 83.93 -2.81 30.81
C ASP A 98 83.12 -4.07 31.17
N THR A 99 82.55 -4.73 30.16
CA THR A 99 81.86 -6.01 30.35
C THR A 99 82.83 -7.10 30.80
N VAL A 100 84.00 -7.23 30.16
CA VAL A 100 85.03 -8.21 30.56
C VAL A 100 85.51 -7.96 31.98
N VAL A 101 85.86 -6.71 32.31
CA VAL A 101 86.28 -6.33 33.67
C VAL A 101 85.19 -6.66 34.69
N SER A 102 83.94 -6.28 34.42
CA SER A 102 82.81 -6.58 35.31
C SER A 102 82.58 -8.09 35.48
N THR A 103 82.69 -8.88 34.40
CA THR A 103 82.56 -10.35 34.49
C THR A 103 83.70 -10.98 35.30
N GLN A 104 84.94 -10.54 35.10
CA GLN A 104 86.09 -11.01 35.88
C GLN A 104 85.97 -10.61 37.36
N GLU A 105 85.44 -9.42 37.67
CA GLU A 105 85.17 -9.00 39.05
C GLU A 105 84.08 -9.87 39.68
N SER A 106 82.99 -10.13 38.96
CA SER A 106 81.93 -11.05 39.41
C SER A 106 82.44 -12.47 39.62
N GLU A 107 83.31 -12.97 38.75
CA GLU A 107 83.92 -14.29 38.89
C GLU A 107 84.77 -14.39 40.16
N VAL A 108 85.62 -13.39 40.41
CA VAL A 108 86.43 -13.35 41.64
C VAL A 108 85.54 -13.30 42.89
N GLN A 109 84.48 -12.49 42.87
CA GLN A 109 83.52 -12.44 43.98
C GLN A 109 82.81 -13.78 44.19
N LEU A 110 82.41 -14.47 43.12
CA LEU A 110 81.80 -15.80 43.21
C LEU A 110 82.78 -16.82 43.80
N LEU A 111 84.05 -16.78 43.43
CA LEU A 111 85.08 -17.65 43.99
C LEU A 111 85.33 -17.37 45.48
N GLU A 112 85.35 -16.10 45.89
CA GLU A 112 85.45 -15.72 47.30
C GLU A 112 84.23 -16.20 48.10
N ASN A 113 83.02 -16.04 47.54
CA ASN A 113 81.79 -16.55 48.15
C ASN A 113 81.80 -18.08 48.26
N ALA A 114 82.24 -18.79 47.22
CA ALA A 114 82.33 -20.25 47.23
C ALA A 114 83.28 -20.75 48.33
N LYS A 115 84.44 -20.10 48.50
CA LYS A 115 85.37 -20.40 49.62
C LYS A 115 84.69 -20.18 50.97
N ARG A 116 84.06 -19.02 51.16
CA ARG A 116 83.36 -18.69 52.41
C ARG A 116 82.23 -19.68 52.73
N PHE A 117 81.43 -20.06 51.73
CA PHE A 117 80.36 -21.04 51.93
C PHE A 117 80.92 -22.43 52.24
N THR A 118 82.02 -22.83 51.61
CA THR A 118 82.68 -24.11 51.91
C THR A 118 83.17 -24.16 53.37
N GLU A 119 83.78 -23.07 53.86
CA GLU A 119 84.19 -22.95 55.26
C GLU A 119 82.98 -22.99 56.21
N GLN A 120 81.87 -22.32 55.87
CA GLN A 120 80.64 -22.36 56.67
C GLN A 120 80.03 -23.76 56.71
N ILE A 121 80.01 -24.47 55.58
CA ILE A 121 79.52 -25.85 55.51
C ILE A 121 80.37 -26.76 56.39
N GLN A 122 81.71 -26.64 56.32
CA GLN A 122 82.60 -27.43 57.18
C GLN A 122 82.38 -27.14 58.66
N GLN A 123 82.23 -25.87 59.05
CA GLN A 123 81.92 -25.50 60.43
C GLN A 123 80.57 -26.08 60.89
N GLN A 124 79.54 -26.00 60.05
CA GLN A 124 78.23 -26.58 60.34
C GLN A 124 78.30 -28.11 60.47
N GLN A 125 79.04 -28.79 59.60
CA GLN A 125 79.27 -30.24 59.69
C GLN A 125 79.95 -30.63 61.00
N VAL A 126 80.97 -29.89 61.43
CA VAL A 126 81.62 -30.13 62.73
C VAL A 126 80.63 -29.93 63.89
N CYS A 127 79.81 -28.87 63.86
CA CYS A 127 78.79 -28.65 64.89
C CYS A 127 77.71 -29.75 64.90
N LEU A 128 77.29 -30.23 63.73
CA LEU A 128 76.35 -31.36 63.62
C LEU A 128 76.96 -32.64 64.17
N GLN A 129 78.21 -32.94 63.83
CA GLN A 129 78.93 -34.10 64.37
C GLN A 129 79.06 -34.02 65.90
N GLN A 130 79.35 -32.84 66.46
CA GLN A 130 79.34 -32.63 67.91
C GLN A 130 77.96 -32.82 68.55
N ALA A 131 76.88 -32.53 67.82
CA ALA A 131 75.51 -32.77 68.28
C ALA A 131 75.13 -34.26 68.20
N GLU A 132 75.63 -35.00 67.21
CA GLU A 132 75.47 -36.45 67.11
C GLU A 132 76.30 -37.20 68.16
N ASP A 133 77.51 -36.72 68.46
CA ASP A 133 78.38 -37.23 69.52
C ASP A 133 77.90 -36.83 70.94
N PHE A 134 76.82 -36.04 71.02
CA PHE A 134 76.26 -35.64 72.30
C PHE A 134 75.66 -36.87 73.00
N PRO A 135 76.02 -37.15 74.27
CA PRO A 135 75.54 -38.34 74.95
C PRO A 135 74.02 -38.30 75.06
N ASN A 136 73.34 -39.17 74.32
CA ASN A 136 71.87 -39.34 74.31
C ASN A 136 71.28 -39.82 75.66
N VAL A 137 72.03 -39.74 76.76
CA VAL A 137 71.71 -40.48 77.99
C VAL A 137 72.08 -39.68 79.23
N PHE A 138 71.35 -38.61 79.51
CA PHE A 138 70.85 -38.38 80.87
C PHE A 138 69.47 -37.72 80.75
N THR A 139 68.42 -38.52 80.88
CA THR A 139 67.06 -38.04 81.16
C THR A 139 67.02 -37.47 82.58
N THR A 140 67.70 -36.35 82.79
CA THR A 140 67.58 -35.58 84.02
C THR A 140 66.12 -35.19 84.20
N GLU A 141 65.67 -35.04 85.43
CA GLU A 141 64.30 -34.61 85.73
C GLU A 141 63.96 -33.30 85.01
N VAL A 142 64.94 -32.42 84.84
CA VAL A 142 64.83 -31.17 84.08
C VAL A 142 64.49 -31.42 82.60
N CYS A 143 65.12 -32.41 81.96
CA CYS A 143 64.79 -32.77 80.57
C CYS A 143 63.34 -33.27 80.45
N LYS A 144 62.88 -34.12 81.38
CA LYS A 144 61.50 -34.64 81.40
C LYS A 144 60.48 -33.53 81.65
N LEU A 145 60.76 -32.61 82.57
CA LEU A 145 59.90 -31.46 82.84
C LEU A 145 59.82 -30.51 81.64
N ARG A 146 60.94 -30.31 80.92
CA ARG A 146 60.97 -29.50 79.71
C ARG A 146 60.18 -30.13 78.56
N GLU A 147 60.27 -31.46 78.41
CA GLU A 147 59.47 -32.21 77.44
C GLU A 147 57.97 -32.13 77.75
N GLN A 148 57.59 -32.31 79.03
CA GLN A 148 56.20 -32.15 79.46
C GLN A 148 55.66 -30.73 79.23
N LEU A 149 56.46 -29.71 79.56
CA LEU A 149 56.09 -28.31 79.31
C LEU A 149 55.85 -28.05 77.83
N LEU A 150 56.77 -28.50 76.96
CA LEU A 150 56.64 -28.34 75.53
C LEU A 150 55.41 -29.07 74.99
N LYS A 151 55.15 -30.29 75.48
CA LYS A 151 53.95 -31.05 75.13
C LYS A 151 52.67 -30.29 75.47
N TYR A 152 52.54 -29.81 76.72
CA TYR A 152 51.35 -29.05 77.12
C TYR A 152 51.23 -27.71 76.38
N GLN A 153 52.34 -27.05 76.07
CA GLN A 153 52.33 -25.81 75.29
C GLN A 153 51.88 -26.04 73.83
N ASN A 154 52.32 -27.14 73.22
CA ASN A 154 51.87 -27.53 71.88
C ASN A 154 50.38 -27.92 71.89
N GLU A 155 49.93 -28.70 72.87
CA GLU A 155 48.52 -29.08 73.04
C GLU A 155 47.63 -27.85 73.26
N TYR A 156 48.08 -26.89 74.07
CA TYR A 156 47.38 -25.62 74.30
C TYR A 156 47.27 -24.80 73.01
N THR A 157 48.38 -24.62 72.28
CA THR A 157 48.38 -23.89 71.00
C THR A 157 47.45 -24.55 69.98
N ALA A 158 47.51 -25.88 69.85
CA ALA A 158 46.64 -26.65 68.96
C ALA A 158 45.15 -26.58 69.36
N ALA A 159 44.85 -26.46 70.66
CA ALA A 159 43.49 -26.21 71.13
C ALA A 159 43.02 -24.78 70.80
N GLN A 160 43.90 -23.80 70.96
CA GLN A 160 43.62 -22.40 70.66
C GLN A 160 43.37 -22.17 69.16
N GLU A 161 44.16 -22.78 68.27
CA GLU A 161 43.93 -22.75 66.82
C GLU A 161 42.59 -23.39 66.43
N ARG A 162 42.24 -24.52 67.05
CA ARG A 162 40.93 -25.15 66.86
C ARG A 162 39.79 -24.25 67.32
N GLU A 163 39.94 -23.56 68.45
CA GLU A 163 38.97 -22.59 68.95
C GLU A 163 38.76 -21.45 67.96
N TYR A 164 39.83 -20.83 67.47
CA TYR A 164 39.73 -19.75 66.47
C TYR A 164 39.02 -20.22 65.19
N ASN A 165 39.36 -21.40 64.68
CA ASN A 165 38.72 -21.97 63.49
C ASN A 165 37.22 -22.22 63.72
N ILE A 166 36.85 -22.78 64.88
CA ILE A 166 35.44 -22.99 65.24
C ILE A 166 34.71 -21.66 65.35
N GLN A 167 35.32 -20.65 65.97
CA GLN A 167 34.70 -19.34 66.16
C GLN A 167 34.52 -18.58 64.85
N TYR A 168 35.50 -18.66 63.93
CA TYR A 168 35.36 -18.14 62.58
C TYR A 168 34.20 -18.81 61.85
N ARG A 169 34.13 -20.14 61.87
CA ARG A 169 33.05 -20.90 61.23
C ARG A 169 31.68 -20.57 61.82
N LEU A 170 31.60 -20.41 63.14
CA LEU A 170 30.37 -20.01 63.82
C LEU A 170 29.92 -18.62 63.36
N THR A 171 30.85 -17.66 63.26
CA THR A 171 30.57 -16.30 62.80
C THR A 171 30.04 -16.31 61.36
N SER A 172 30.74 -16.99 60.45
CA SER A 172 30.32 -17.14 59.04
C SER A 172 28.91 -17.75 58.93
N LEU A 173 28.62 -18.84 59.65
CA LEU A 173 27.29 -19.45 59.63
C LEU A 173 26.21 -18.54 60.22
N THR A 174 26.53 -17.73 61.23
CA THR A 174 25.56 -16.76 61.77
C THR A 174 25.26 -15.63 60.79
N GLU A 175 26.26 -15.18 60.03
CA GLU A 175 26.08 -14.18 58.97
C GLU A 175 25.24 -14.73 57.84
N GLU A 176 25.55 -15.94 57.34
CA GLU A 176 24.77 -16.63 56.31
C GLU A 176 23.32 -16.81 56.74
N LYS A 177 23.07 -17.29 57.97
CA LYS A 177 21.72 -17.41 58.53
C LYS A 177 20.98 -16.07 58.54
N SER A 178 21.67 -15.00 58.94
CA SER A 178 21.09 -13.65 58.95
C SER A 178 20.72 -13.17 57.55
N ILE A 179 21.57 -13.43 56.54
CA ILE A 179 21.28 -13.09 55.14
C ILE A 179 20.06 -13.87 54.65
N ILE A 180 20.03 -15.19 54.87
CA ILE A 180 18.91 -16.05 54.45
C ILE A 180 17.59 -15.59 55.08
N LEU A 181 17.59 -15.23 56.37
CA LEU A 181 16.39 -14.72 57.04
C LEU A 181 15.90 -13.40 56.43
N LYS A 182 16.81 -12.47 56.13
CA LYS A 182 16.46 -11.20 55.46
C LYS A 182 15.89 -11.43 54.06
N GLU A 183 16.44 -12.37 53.29
CA GLU A 183 15.89 -12.71 51.98
C GLU A 183 14.51 -13.38 52.10
N PHE A 184 14.31 -14.24 53.09
CA PHE A 184 13.02 -14.86 53.35
C PHE A 184 11.93 -13.84 53.70
N GLU A 185 12.26 -12.80 54.47
CA GLU A 185 11.33 -11.71 54.81
C GLU A 185 10.90 -10.88 53.60
N LYS A 186 11.73 -10.79 52.54
CA LYS A 186 11.38 -10.10 51.29
C LYS A 186 10.37 -10.87 50.45
N ILE A 187 10.25 -12.19 50.65
CA ILE A 187 9.30 -13.00 49.90
C ILE A 187 7.88 -12.58 50.34
N PRO A 188 7.02 -12.13 49.39
CA PRO A 188 5.66 -11.70 49.73
C PRO A 188 4.90 -12.82 50.44
N LYS A 189 4.10 -12.45 51.44
CA LYS A 189 3.33 -13.43 52.22
C LYS A 189 2.38 -14.21 51.29
N PRO A 190 2.12 -15.50 51.55
CA PRO A 190 1.23 -16.31 50.71
C PRO A 190 -0.14 -15.66 50.46
N GLY A 191 -0.71 -14.97 51.45
CA GLY A 191 -1.97 -14.25 51.30
C GLY A 191 -1.91 -13.03 50.37
N GLU A 192 -0.76 -12.37 50.23
CA GLU A 192 -0.58 -11.28 49.25
C GLU A 192 -0.42 -11.81 47.83
N ILE A 193 0.32 -12.91 47.67
CA ILE A 193 0.43 -13.63 46.40
C ILE A 193 -0.96 -14.08 45.97
N GLU A 194 -1.72 -14.73 46.85
CA GLU A 194 -3.07 -15.20 46.55
C GLU A 194 -4.01 -14.05 46.18
N LYS A 195 -3.96 -12.91 46.89
CA LYS A 195 -4.72 -11.71 46.52
C LYS A 195 -4.35 -11.20 45.13
N LYS A 196 -3.06 -11.07 44.81
CA LYS A 196 -2.59 -10.68 43.46
C LYS A 196 -3.05 -11.66 42.40
N THR A 197 -2.97 -12.96 42.67
CA THR A 197 -3.44 -14.01 41.75
C THR A 197 -4.95 -13.95 41.54
N ARG A 198 -5.75 -13.71 42.59
CA ARG A 198 -7.21 -13.54 42.47
C ARG A 198 -7.57 -12.32 41.63
N LEU A 199 -6.97 -11.16 41.91
CA LEU A 199 -7.18 -9.94 41.14
C LEU A 199 -6.80 -10.11 39.66
N LEU A 200 -5.66 -10.76 39.38
CA LEU A 200 -5.25 -11.06 38.01
C LEU A 200 -6.24 -11.99 37.31
N LYS A 201 -6.75 -13.02 38.00
CA LYS A 201 -7.78 -13.92 37.45
C LYS A 201 -9.08 -13.19 37.14
N GLU A 202 -9.56 -12.38 38.07
CA GLU A 202 -10.79 -11.57 37.90
C GLU A 202 -10.64 -10.60 36.71
N SER A 203 -9.54 -9.84 36.65
CA SER A 203 -9.25 -8.93 35.53
C SER A 203 -9.16 -9.68 34.19
N THR A 204 -8.55 -10.86 34.17
CA THR A 204 -8.46 -11.70 32.96
C THR A 204 -9.84 -12.19 32.51
N GLU A 205 -10.72 -12.56 33.44
CA GLU A 205 -12.09 -12.96 33.12
C GLU A 205 -12.95 -11.80 32.61
N GLU A 206 -12.81 -10.61 33.19
CA GLU A 206 -13.48 -9.39 32.73
C GLU A 206 -13.06 -9.05 31.29
N LEU A 207 -11.75 -9.05 31.00
CA LEU A 207 -11.24 -8.84 29.65
C LEU A 207 -11.76 -9.90 28.66
N ARG A 208 -11.86 -11.18 29.06
CA ARG A 208 -12.46 -12.22 28.20
C ARG A 208 -13.93 -11.94 27.90
N LYS A 209 -14.72 -11.51 28.89
CA LYS A 209 -16.14 -11.15 28.69
C LYS A 209 -16.27 -9.96 27.74
N GLU A 210 -15.45 -8.91 27.90
CA GLU A 210 -15.42 -7.76 27.00
C GLU A 210 -15.06 -8.16 25.57
N VAL A 211 -14.05 -9.01 25.38
CA VAL A 211 -13.64 -9.51 24.06
C VAL A 211 -14.79 -10.27 23.38
N ILE A 212 -15.51 -11.13 24.13
CA ILE A 212 -16.67 -11.86 23.59
C ILE A 212 -17.79 -10.87 23.20
N GLN A 213 -18.09 -9.89 24.05
CA GLN A 213 -19.11 -8.88 23.77
C GLN A 213 -18.77 -8.05 22.54
N ARG A 214 -17.55 -7.52 22.45
CA ARG A 214 -17.07 -6.73 21.30
C ARG A 214 -17.07 -7.55 20.01
N ARG A 215 -16.71 -8.84 20.08
CA ARG A 215 -16.81 -9.74 18.92
C ARG A 215 -18.25 -9.90 18.43
N LEU A 216 -19.22 -9.98 19.34
CA LEU A 216 -20.64 -10.04 18.96
C LEU A 216 -21.11 -8.72 18.35
N GLU A 217 -20.76 -7.59 18.96
CA GLU A 217 -21.07 -6.25 18.43
C GLU A 217 -20.51 -6.04 17.02
N ILE A 218 -19.26 -6.43 16.77
CA ILE A 218 -18.65 -6.38 15.45
C ILE A 218 -19.43 -7.23 14.43
N LYS A 219 -19.90 -8.42 14.82
CA LYS A 219 -20.71 -9.28 13.94
C LYS A 219 -22.03 -8.60 13.59
N ASN A 220 -22.76 -8.09 14.58
CA ASN A 220 -24.02 -7.40 14.37
C ASN A 220 -23.85 -6.15 13.47
N LEU A 221 -22.85 -5.31 13.74
CA LEU A 221 -22.56 -4.13 12.93
C LEU A 221 -22.19 -4.49 11.49
N ARG A 222 -21.43 -5.58 11.28
CA ARG A 222 -21.13 -6.07 9.93
C ARG A 222 -22.40 -6.51 9.18
N GLU A 223 -23.30 -7.21 9.86
CA GLU A 223 -24.58 -7.62 9.28
C GLU A 223 -25.45 -6.40 8.93
N ASP A 224 -25.53 -5.41 9.81
CA ASP A 224 -26.25 -4.16 9.58
C ASP A 224 -25.69 -3.38 8.38
N VAL A 225 -24.36 -3.28 8.27
CA VAL A 225 -23.69 -2.65 7.11
C VAL A 225 -24.06 -3.38 5.81
N VAL A 226 -24.05 -4.71 5.81
CA VAL A 226 -24.43 -5.50 4.63
C VAL A 226 -25.91 -5.28 4.27
N LEU A 227 -26.80 -5.21 5.26
CA LEU A 227 -28.22 -4.92 5.03
C LEU A 227 -28.43 -3.52 4.46
N LYS A 228 -27.74 -2.51 5.00
CA LYS A 228 -27.80 -1.13 4.48
C LYS A 228 -27.21 -1.01 3.08
N GLN A 229 -26.12 -1.70 2.78
CA GLN A 229 -25.57 -1.76 1.43
C GLN A 229 -26.57 -2.35 0.43
N LYS A 230 -27.24 -3.46 0.79
CA LYS A 230 -28.29 -4.06 -0.04
C LYS A 230 -29.52 -3.16 -0.22
N GLN A 231 -29.84 -2.34 0.79
CA GLN A 231 -30.91 -1.36 0.68
C GLN A 231 -30.52 -0.22 -0.27
N LEU A 232 -29.32 0.33 -0.11
CA LEU A 232 -28.79 1.41 -0.96
C LEU A 232 -28.78 1.02 -2.43
N VAL A 233 -28.34 -0.21 -2.76
CA VAL A 233 -28.35 -0.70 -4.16
C VAL A 233 -29.77 -0.75 -4.74
N ARG A 234 -30.78 -1.11 -3.93
CA ARG A 234 -32.18 -1.11 -4.38
C ARG A 234 -32.69 0.31 -4.63
N GLU A 235 -32.46 1.20 -3.68
CA GLU A 235 -32.84 2.62 -3.79
C GLU A 235 -32.14 3.30 -4.98
N GLN A 236 -30.88 2.94 -5.25
CA GLN A 236 -30.14 3.45 -6.40
C GLN A 236 -30.74 2.98 -7.73
N LYS A 237 -31.18 1.72 -7.80
CA LYS A 237 -31.87 1.19 -8.98
C LYS A 237 -33.23 1.86 -9.19
N GLU A 238 -34.01 2.04 -8.12
CA GLU A 238 -35.29 2.76 -8.18
C GLU A 238 -35.10 4.22 -8.64
N LEU A 239 -34.04 4.88 -8.17
CA LEU A 239 -33.69 6.22 -8.63
C LEU A 239 -33.33 6.25 -10.12
N GLU A 240 -32.57 5.27 -10.60
CA GLU A 240 -32.21 5.15 -12.02
C GLU A 240 -33.46 4.97 -12.90
N GLU A 241 -34.38 4.08 -12.50
CA GLU A 241 -35.68 3.88 -13.17
C GLU A 241 -36.51 5.18 -13.21
N LEU A 242 -36.55 5.94 -12.11
CA LEU A 242 -37.24 7.24 -12.06
C LEU A 242 -36.56 8.30 -12.95
N MET A 243 -35.23 8.28 -13.05
CA MET A 243 -34.50 9.17 -13.94
C MET A 243 -34.79 8.86 -15.41
N GLU A 244 -34.82 7.59 -15.80
CA GLU A 244 -35.21 7.17 -17.15
C GLU A 244 -36.64 7.61 -17.47
N TYR A 245 -37.57 7.40 -16.55
CA TYR A 245 -38.96 7.85 -16.70
C TYR A 245 -39.05 9.38 -16.85
N GLN A 246 -38.26 10.13 -16.09
CA GLN A 246 -38.20 11.59 -16.21
C GLN A 246 -37.66 12.04 -17.58
N VAL A 247 -36.68 11.34 -18.14
CA VAL A 247 -36.17 11.62 -19.50
C VAL A 247 -37.28 11.41 -20.53
N GLY A 248 -38.01 10.28 -20.47
CA GLY A 248 -39.15 10.04 -21.35
C GLY A 248 -40.22 11.13 -21.27
N LEU A 249 -40.58 11.56 -20.05
CA LEU A 249 -41.51 12.68 -19.86
C LEU A 249 -40.99 14.00 -20.45
N LYS A 250 -39.68 14.29 -20.36
CA LYS A 250 -39.09 15.48 -20.97
C LYS A 250 -39.21 15.43 -22.49
N ASP A 251 -38.96 14.27 -23.10
CA ASP A 251 -39.11 14.08 -24.54
C ASP A 251 -40.57 14.25 -24.99
N ASP A 252 -41.52 13.70 -24.23
CA ASP A 252 -42.96 13.88 -24.48
C ASP A 252 -43.37 15.36 -24.39
N VAL A 253 -42.85 16.10 -23.40
CA VAL A 253 -43.11 17.54 -23.26
C VAL A 253 -42.57 18.30 -24.47
N VAL A 254 -41.36 18.02 -24.93
CA VAL A 254 -40.78 18.64 -26.13
C VAL A 254 -41.62 18.31 -27.37
N HIS A 255 -42.04 17.05 -27.50
CA HIS A 255 -42.91 16.62 -28.58
C HIS A 255 -44.24 17.40 -28.57
N HIS A 256 -44.93 17.46 -27.42
CA HIS A 256 -46.18 18.18 -27.27
C HIS A 256 -46.04 19.70 -27.51
N GLN A 257 -44.92 20.32 -27.12
CA GLN A 257 -44.65 21.73 -27.45
C GLN A 257 -44.48 21.96 -28.96
N SER A 258 -43.99 20.98 -29.71
CA SER A 258 -43.81 21.08 -31.16
C SER A 258 -45.14 21.02 -31.94
N VAL A 259 -46.16 20.33 -31.41
CA VAL A 259 -47.45 20.11 -32.07
C VAL A 259 -48.19 21.42 -32.36
N PRO A 260 -48.39 22.36 -31.41
CA PRO A 260 -49.01 23.66 -31.69
C PRO A 260 -48.29 24.46 -32.77
N VAL A 261 -46.96 24.38 -32.83
CA VAL A 261 -46.16 25.06 -33.87
C VAL A 261 -46.48 24.48 -35.26
N GLN A 262 -46.61 23.15 -35.36
CA GLN A 262 -47.00 22.49 -36.61
C GLN A 262 -48.44 22.84 -37.01
N ILE A 263 -49.39 22.76 -36.07
CA ILE A 263 -50.79 23.14 -36.29
C ILE A 263 -50.88 24.60 -36.75
N THR A 264 -50.14 25.52 -36.14
CA THR A 264 -50.12 26.93 -36.53
C THR A 264 -49.65 27.10 -37.98
N LYS A 265 -48.58 26.41 -38.38
CA LYS A 265 -48.09 26.42 -39.77
C LYS A 265 -49.13 25.88 -40.75
N GLU A 266 -49.87 24.83 -40.39
CA GLU A 266 -50.95 24.29 -41.22
C GLU A 266 -52.15 25.24 -41.32
N ILE A 267 -52.56 25.85 -40.21
CA ILE A 267 -53.61 26.88 -40.18
C ILE A 267 -53.24 28.05 -41.08
N GLU A 268 -51.99 28.55 -41.01
CA GLU A 268 -51.51 29.62 -41.89
C GLU A 268 -51.57 29.22 -43.37
N LYS A 269 -51.12 27.99 -43.69
CA LYS A 269 -51.17 27.46 -45.06
C LYS A 269 -52.61 27.34 -45.57
N MET A 270 -53.53 26.84 -44.75
CA MET A 270 -54.96 26.74 -45.07
C MET A 270 -55.61 28.12 -45.21
N THR A 271 -55.26 29.06 -44.34
CA THR A 271 -55.78 30.44 -44.38
C THR A 271 -55.34 31.15 -45.66
N ARG A 272 -54.09 31.00 -46.10
CA ARG A 272 -53.62 31.54 -47.39
C ARG A 272 -54.43 30.98 -48.56
N LYS A 273 -54.63 29.64 -48.61
CA LYS A 273 -55.48 29.00 -49.63
C LYS A 273 -56.92 29.49 -49.58
N LYS A 274 -57.49 29.67 -48.38
CA LYS A 274 -58.84 30.21 -48.20
C LYS A 274 -58.95 31.61 -48.79
N VAL A 275 -58.01 32.51 -48.49
CA VAL A 275 -58.03 33.88 -49.03
C VAL A 275 -57.89 33.87 -50.56
N GLU A 276 -57.03 33.03 -51.12
CA GLU A 276 -56.89 32.89 -52.58
C GLU A 276 -58.16 32.38 -53.25
N THR A 277 -58.84 31.41 -52.64
CA THR A 277 -60.11 30.87 -53.15
C THR A 277 -61.27 31.85 -53.01
N GLU A 278 -61.35 32.58 -51.88
CA GLU A 278 -62.32 33.66 -51.67
C GLU A 278 -62.17 34.76 -52.73
N LYS A 279 -60.93 35.18 -53.03
CA LYS A 279 -60.65 36.14 -54.11
C LYS A 279 -61.17 35.64 -55.46
N LYS A 280 -60.94 34.37 -55.79
CA LYS A 280 -61.47 33.75 -57.01
C LYS A 280 -63.00 33.70 -57.00
N ASN A 281 -63.62 33.41 -55.85
CA ASN A 281 -65.06 33.38 -55.71
C ASN A 281 -65.68 34.77 -55.93
N ILE A 282 -65.10 35.83 -55.37
CA ILE A 282 -65.54 37.22 -55.60
C ILE A 282 -65.49 37.57 -57.10
N VAL A 283 -64.44 37.15 -57.82
CA VAL A 283 -64.35 37.34 -59.28
C VAL A 283 -65.48 36.59 -59.99
N LEU A 284 -65.69 35.31 -59.67
CA LEU A 284 -66.78 34.52 -60.27
C LEU A 284 -68.17 35.09 -59.95
N GLU A 285 -68.40 35.59 -58.74
CA GLU A 285 -69.66 36.26 -58.36
C GLU A 285 -69.88 37.53 -59.18
N SER A 286 -68.83 38.30 -59.45
CA SER A 286 -68.92 39.47 -60.33
C SER A 286 -69.26 39.09 -61.77
N GLU A 287 -68.62 38.05 -62.32
CA GLU A 287 -68.93 37.51 -63.65
C GLU A 287 -70.37 36.97 -63.73
N LEU A 288 -70.83 36.26 -62.71
CA LEU A 288 -72.22 35.76 -62.62
C LEU A 288 -73.23 36.91 -62.58
N LYS A 289 -72.92 37.99 -61.86
CA LYS A 289 -73.78 39.18 -61.81
C LYS A 289 -73.87 39.86 -63.17
N GLU A 290 -72.73 40.04 -63.85
CA GLU A 290 -72.69 40.60 -65.21
C GLU A 290 -73.50 39.74 -66.19
N LEU A 291 -73.32 38.41 -66.13
CA LEU A 291 -74.10 37.47 -66.93
C LEU A 291 -75.60 37.54 -66.61
N SER A 292 -75.98 37.61 -65.33
CA SER A 292 -77.39 37.76 -64.91
C SER A 292 -78.01 39.06 -65.42
N ASP A 293 -77.29 40.18 -65.34
CA ASP A 293 -77.74 41.47 -65.86
C ASP A 293 -77.88 41.44 -67.39
N SER A 294 -76.97 40.74 -68.08
CA SER A 294 -77.06 40.52 -69.52
C SER A 294 -78.27 39.65 -69.90
N LEU A 295 -78.56 38.61 -69.11
CA LEU A 295 -79.70 37.71 -69.28
C LEU A 295 -81.01 38.49 -69.11
N LYS A 296 -81.15 39.30 -68.05
CA LYS A 296 -82.33 40.15 -67.83
C LYS A 296 -82.55 41.13 -68.97
N LYS A 297 -81.48 41.74 -69.49
CA LYS A 297 -81.58 42.62 -70.67
C LYS A 297 -82.08 41.85 -71.90
N LEU A 298 -81.63 40.61 -72.09
CA LEU A 298 -82.08 39.76 -73.19
C LEU A 298 -83.53 39.31 -73.01
N GLU A 299 -83.92 38.91 -71.80
CA GLU A 299 -85.29 38.54 -71.45
C GLU A 299 -86.27 39.70 -71.68
N ASN A 300 -85.90 40.92 -71.26
CA ASN A 300 -86.69 42.12 -71.56
C ASN A 300 -86.84 42.35 -73.07
N LYS A 301 -85.77 42.18 -73.86
CA LYS A 301 -85.83 42.28 -75.33
C LYS A 301 -86.73 41.21 -75.94
N VAL A 302 -86.70 39.99 -75.42
CA VAL A 302 -87.58 38.90 -75.86
C VAL A 302 -89.03 39.23 -75.55
N ASN A 303 -89.33 39.77 -74.37
CA ASN A 303 -90.69 40.17 -73.99
C ASN A 303 -91.20 41.31 -74.88
N THR A 304 -90.40 42.35 -75.15
CA THR A 304 -90.81 43.43 -76.07
C THR A 304 -91.05 42.91 -77.48
N LEU A 305 -90.19 42.02 -77.98
CA LEU A 305 -90.42 41.39 -79.29
C LEU A 305 -91.67 40.50 -79.31
N ALA A 306 -91.98 39.82 -78.21
CA ALA A 306 -93.18 39.00 -78.09
C ALA A 306 -94.46 39.85 -78.10
N GLU A 307 -94.45 41.01 -77.43
CA GLU A 307 -95.51 42.04 -77.46
C GLU A 307 -95.68 42.62 -78.86
N GLU A 308 -94.60 43.06 -79.50
CA GLU A 308 -94.61 43.55 -80.89
C GLU A 308 -95.19 42.51 -81.85
N ARG A 309 -94.78 41.24 -81.70
CA ARG A 309 -95.33 40.12 -82.48
C ARG A 309 -96.82 39.91 -82.23
N ASP A 310 -97.30 40.01 -80.98
CA ASP A 310 -98.73 39.90 -80.68
C ASP A 310 -99.54 41.05 -81.29
N ASP A 311 -99.01 42.27 -81.28
CA ASP A 311 -99.68 43.42 -81.89
C ASP A 311 -99.72 43.33 -83.42
N ILE A 312 -98.63 42.88 -84.05
CA ILE A 312 -98.62 42.56 -85.49
C ILE A 312 -99.63 41.44 -85.77
N MET A 313 -99.69 40.40 -84.95
CA MET A 313 -100.65 39.31 -85.12
C MET A 313 -102.10 39.82 -85.05
N LYS A 314 -102.44 40.66 -84.07
CA LYS A 314 -103.76 41.32 -83.99
C LYS A 314 -104.04 42.19 -85.21
N GLU A 315 -103.07 42.96 -85.69
CA GLU A 315 -103.21 43.78 -86.90
C GLU A 315 -103.48 42.92 -88.14
N VAL A 316 -102.74 41.82 -88.29
CA VAL A 316 -102.94 40.85 -89.36
C VAL A 316 -104.32 40.21 -89.28
N GLU A 317 -104.77 39.79 -88.09
CA GLU A 317 -106.13 39.24 -87.88
C GLU A 317 -107.21 40.29 -88.20
N GLY A 318 -106.99 41.55 -87.82
CA GLY A 318 -107.85 42.68 -88.16
C GLY A 318 -107.94 42.94 -89.67
N LYS A 319 -106.81 42.89 -90.38
CA LYS A 319 -106.79 42.98 -91.85
C LYS A 319 -107.47 41.78 -92.50
N ARG A 320 -107.29 40.57 -91.96
CA ARG A 320 -107.92 39.33 -92.46
C ARG A 320 -109.44 39.39 -92.33
N THR A 321 -109.96 39.81 -91.18
CA THR A 321 -111.41 39.99 -90.97
C THR A 321 -111.99 41.09 -91.86
N PHE A 322 -111.29 42.21 -92.04
CA PHE A 322 -111.69 43.26 -92.97
C PHE A 322 -111.75 42.76 -94.43
N LEU A 323 -110.74 41.98 -94.84
CA LEU A 323 -110.71 41.36 -96.16
C LEU A 323 -111.89 40.40 -96.36
N GLU A 324 -112.17 39.53 -95.39
CA GLU A 324 -113.34 38.63 -95.45
C GLU A 324 -114.67 39.39 -95.58
N VAL A 325 -114.81 40.54 -94.90
CA VAL A 325 -116.00 41.41 -95.06
C VAL A 325 -116.07 41.95 -96.48
N LYS A 326 -114.96 42.45 -97.03
CA LYS A 326 -114.90 42.96 -98.41
C LYS A 326 -115.18 41.88 -99.45
N GLU A 327 -114.66 40.68 -99.27
CA GLU A 327 -114.96 39.54 -100.15
C GLU A 327 -116.45 39.18 -100.09
N ARG A 328 -117.07 39.23 -98.90
CA ARG A 328 -118.51 39.02 -98.74
C ARG A 328 -119.33 40.10 -99.45
N GLU A 329 -118.94 41.38 -99.32
CA GLU A 329 -119.56 42.51 -100.03
C GLU A 329 -119.40 42.35 -101.55
N TYR A 330 -118.20 42.04 -102.04
CA TYR A 330 -117.96 41.77 -103.45
C TYR A 330 -118.83 40.62 -103.96
N GLY A 331 -118.94 39.53 -103.20
CA GLY A 331 -119.82 38.40 -103.52
C GLY A 331 -121.30 38.77 -103.56
N GLN A 332 -121.76 39.66 -102.68
CA GLN A 332 -123.13 40.21 -102.72
C GLN A 332 -123.38 41.09 -103.95
N LEU A 333 -122.44 41.98 -104.28
CA LEU A 333 -122.52 42.80 -105.50
C LEU A 333 -122.52 41.92 -106.76
N LEU A 334 -121.72 40.85 -106.79
CA LEU A 334 -121.69 39.91 -107.91
C LEU A 334 -123.04 39.23 -108.12
N LYS A 335 -123.69 38.76 -107.04
CA LYS A 335 -125.04 38.20 -107.12
C LYS A 335 -126.06 39.22 -107.60
N LEU A 336 -125.97 40.47 -107.13
CA LEU A 336 -126.87 41.54 -107.56
C LEU A 336 -126.68 41.84 -109.07
N LEU A 337 -125.44 41.85 -109.56
CA LEU A 337 -125.09 42.01 -110.97
C LEU A 337 -125.66 40.88 -111.84
N GLU A 338 -125.59 39.64 -111.38
CA GLU A 338 -126.19 38.50 -112.08
C GLU A 338 -127.72 38.66 -112.17
N LEU A 339 -128.36 39.09 -111.08
CA LEU A 339 -129.80 39.34 -111.02
C LEU A 339 -130.24 40.49 -111.94
N THR A 340 -129.46 41.58 -112.03
CA THR A 340 -129.73 42.65 -112.99
C THR A 340 -129.54 42.21 -114.43
N LYS A 341 -128.52 41.39 -114.73
CA LYS A 341 -128.36 40.80 -116.07
C LYS A 341 -129.53 39.88 -116.44
N GLU A 342 -130.04 39.09 -115.50
CA GLU A 342 -131.20 38.22 -115.71
C GLU A 342 -132.50 39.02 -115.92
N ASN A 343 -132.69 40.11 -115.18
CA ASN A 343 -133.79 41.07 -115.40
C ASN A 343 -133.67 41.81 -116.74
N GLU A 344 -132.47 42.26 -117.12
CA GLU A 344 -132.24 42.87 -118.43
C GLU A 344 -132.49 41.88 -119.56
N ALA A 345 -132.04 40.63 -119.43
CA ALA A 345 -132.31 39.57 -120.39
C ALA A 345 -133.83 39.28 -120.51
N SER A 346 -134.55 39.25 -119.38
CA SER A 346 -136.01 39.11 -119.37
C SER A 346 -136.71 40.30 -120.04
N SER A 347 -136.28 41.54 -119.76
CA SER A 347 -136.86 42.73 -120.37
C SER A 347 -136.54 42.83 -121.88
N LEU A 348 -135.38 42.37 -122.31
CA LEU A 348 -135.02 42.20 -123.73
C LEU A 348 -135.87 41.13 -124.42
N ALA A 349 -136.14 40.01 -123.74
CA ALA A 349 -137.04 38.97 -124.24
C ALA A 349 -138.48 39.49 -124.39
N GLU A 350 -138.99 40.25 -123.41
CA GLU A 350 -140.30 40.92 -123.51
C GLU A 350 -140.36 41.95 -124.64
N ARG A 351 -139.29 42.74 -124.85
CA ARG A 351 -139.18 43.66 -126.00
C ARG A 351 -139.18 42.92 -127.34
N LEU A 352 -138.46 41.81 -127.45
CA LEU A 352 -138.47 40.98 -128.66
C LEU A 352 -139.86 40.40 -128.93
N LEU A 353 -140.57 40.00 -127.88
CA LEU A 353 -141.95 39.49 -127.97
C LEU A 353 -142.92 40.59 -128.48
N ILE A 354 -142.81 41.81 -127.95
CA ILE A 354 -143.58 42.97 -128.44
C ILE A 354 -143.20 43.32 -129.89
N PHE A 355 -141.91 43.23 -130.24
CA PHE A 355 -141.43 43.51 -131.59
C PHE A 355 -141.94 42.48 -132.62
N LEU A 356 -141.98 41.19 -132.26
CA LEU A 356 -142.61 40.15 -133.08
C LEU A 356 -144.13 40.34 -133.21
N HIS A 357 -144.79 40.79 -132.14
CA HIS A 357 -146.23 41.04 -132.16
C HIS A 357 -146.61 42.23 -133.08
N ILE A 358 -145.76 43.26 -133.18
CA ILE A 358 -145.98 44.42 -134.06
C ILE A 358 -145.68 44.09 -135.54
N LEU A 359 -144.76 43.17 -135.83
CA LEU A 359 -144.47 42.77 -137.23
C LEU A 359 -145.54 41.87 -137.87
N SER A 360 -146.41 41.23 -137.09
CA SER A 360 -147.43 40.29 -137.62
C SER A 360 -148.76 40.94 -138.08
N PHE A 361 -148.87 42.28 -138.13
CA PHE A 361 -150.10 42.99 -138.51
C PHE A 361 -149.99 43.89 -139.76
N LYS A 362 -148.98 43.68 -140.60
CA LYS A 362 -148.92 44.26 -141.96
C LYS A 362 -148.53 43.18 -142.98
N PHE A 363 -149.53 42.40 -143.38
CA PHE A 363 -149.65 41.78 -144.69
C PHE A 363 -151.08 42.00 -145.17
#